data_AF-A0A359MRW5-F1
#
_entry.id   AF-A0A359MRW5-F1
#
_cell.length_a   1.000
_cell.length_b   1.000
_cell.length_c   1.000
_cell.angle_alpha   90.00
_cell.angle_beta   90.00
_cell.angle_gamma   90.00
#
_symmetry.space_group_name_H-M   'P 1'
#
loop_
_entity.id
_entity.type
_entity.pdbx_description
1 polymer ?
#
loop_
_entity_poly.entity_id
_entity_poly.type
_entity_poly.pdbx_seq_one_letter_code
_entity_poly.pdbx_strand_id
1 'polypeptide(L)'
;MINRTEKKFSKQTIYSSMIIAALTLAFCLLALLLRTDYNFAGILLIAAFYLFRGNKALLTVSLLIVFGGIYGGISILAALSMIFISLYNGKKGKDIKYFFYIFYPAHLLILFIVHLFV
;
A
#
# COMPACT_ATOMS: atom_id res chain seq x y z
N MET A 1 -25.41 -5.09 11.91
CA MET A 1 -26.03 -6.25 11.25
C MET A 1 -24.94 -6.95 10.44
N ILE A 2 -24.13 -7.77 11.12
CA ILE A 2 -23.03 -8.54 10.53
C ILE A 2 -23.69 -9.69 9.78
N ASN A 3 -23.80 -9.51 8.47
CA ASN A 3 -24.67 -10.32 7.62
C ASN A 3 -23.98 -11.65 7.29
N ARG A 4 -24.80 -12.69 7.06
CA ARG A 4 -24.49 -14.14 6.91
C ARG A 4 -23.29 -14.56 6.02
N THR A 5 -22.58 -13.64 5.36
CA THR A 5 -21.47 -13.93 4.46
C THR A 5 -20.23 -14.46 5.17
N GLU A 6 -19.87 -13.96 6.37
CA GLU A 6 -18.63 -14.37 7.05
C GLU A 6 -18.60 -15.85 7.48
N LYS A 7 -19.76 -16.42 7.86
CA LYS A 7 -19.83 -17.80 8.34
C LYS A 7 -19.70 -18.85 7.22
N LYS A 8 -20.10 -18.54 5.99
CA LYS A 8 -20.02 -19.48 4.85
C LYS A 8 -18.63 -19.50 4.19
N PHE A 9 -17.85 -18.44 4.36
CA PHE A 9 -16.48 -18.35 3.84
C PHE A 9 -15.43 -18.97 4.77
N SER A 10 -15.72 -19.29 6.04
CA SER A 10 -14.71 -19.73 7.02
C SER A 10 -13.84 -20.94 6.59
N LYS A 11 -14.38 -21.93 5.86
CA LYS A 11 -13.60 -23.06 5.31
C LYS A 11 -12.92 -22.75 3.96
N GLN A 12 -13.46 -21.81 3.19
CA GLN A 12 -12.96 -21.39 1.86
C GLN A 12 -11.91 -20.26 1.97
N THR A 13 -11.84 -19.61 3.14
CA THR A 13 -10.91 -18.52 3.47
C THR A 13 -9.47 -19.03 3.53
N ILE A 14 -9.22 -20.24 4.06
CA ILE A 14 -7.86 -20.79 4.19
C ILE A 14 -7.23 -21.04 2.82
N TYR A 15 -7.96 -21.70 1.90
CA TYR A 15 -7.48 -21.93 0.53
C TYR A 15 -7.24 -20.61 -0.23
N SER A 16 -8.13 -19.63 -0.05
CA SER A 16 -7.97 -18.31 -0.65
C SER A 16 -6.73 -17.60 -0.11
N SER A 17 -6.48 -17.67 1.21
CA SER A 17 -5.28 -17.13 1.84
C SER A 17 -4.00 -17.82 1.38
N MET A 18 -4.02 -19.15 1.20
CA MET A 18 -2.87 -19.90 0.67
C MET A 18 -2.56 -19.54 -0.78
N ILE A 19 -3.58 -19.36 -1.62
CA ILE A 19 -3.41 -18.91 -3.01
C ILE A 19 -2.82 -17.48 -3.04
N ILE A 20 -3.35 -16.58 -2.22
CA ILE A 20 -2.83 -15.21 -2.10
C ILE A 20 -1.37 -15.24 -1.63
N ALA A 21 -1.03 -16.06 -0.64
CA ALA A 21 0.34 -16.19 -0.14
C ALA A 21 1.29 -16.72 -1.23
N ALA A 22 0.90 -17.79 -1.93
CA ALA A 22 1.68 -18.36 -3.03
C ALA A 22 1.89 -17.35 -4.17
N LEU A 23 0.84 -16.60 -4.51
CA LEU A 23 0.89 -15.57 -5.54
C LEU A 23 1.81 -14.40 -5.11
N THR A 24 1.70 -13.93 -3.87
CA THR A 24 2.59 -12.88 -3.34
C THR A 24 4.05 -13.32 -3.35
N LEU A 25 4.34 -14.59 -3.02
CA LEU A 25 5.70 -15.12 -3.06
C LEU A 25 6.25 -15.15 -4.49
N ALA A 26 5.45 -15.59 -5.46
CA ALA A 26 5.83 -15.61 -6.87
C ALA A 26 6.14 -14.20 -7.39
N PHE A 27 5.29 -13.21 -7.06
CA PHE A 27 5.54 -11.83 -7.44
C PHE A 27 6.76 -11.23 -6.74
N CYS A 28 7.02 -11.58 -5.47
CA CYS A 28 8.24 -11.14 -4.78
C CYS A 28 9.51 -11.64 -5.49
N LEU A 29 9.52 -12.89 -5.94
CA LEU A 29 10.64 -13.46 -6.71
C LEU A 29 10.81 -12.78 -8.07
N LEU A 30 9.70 -12.49 -8.77
CA LEU A 30 9.73 -11.74 -10.03
C LEU A 30 10.25 -10.31 -9.83
N ALA A 31 9.82 -9.61 -8.78
CA ALA A 31 10.27 -8.25 -8.47
C ALA A 31 11.77 -8.19 -8.15
N LEU A 32 12.29 -9.23 -7.47
CA LEU A 32 13.72 -9.36 -7.22
C LEU A 32 14.51 -9.57 -8.52
N LEU A 33 14.00 -10.41 -9.43
CA LEU A 33 14.62 -10.68 -10.72
C LEU A 33 14.60 -9.46 -11.65
N LEU A 34 13.49 -8.72 -11.64
CA LEU A 34 13.28 -7.52 -12.45
C LEU A 34 13.92 -6.25 -11.85
N ARG A 35 14.49 -6.32 -10.65
CA ARG A 35 15.07 -5.17 -9.91
C ARG A 35 14.16 -3.94 -9.89
N THR A 36 12.87 -4.16 -9.64
CA THR A 36 11.89 -3.06 -9.55
C THR A 36 12.23 -2.10 -8.41
N ASP A 37 11.86 -0.82 -8.53
CA ASP A 37 12.21 0.26 -7.60
C ASP A 37 11.85 -0.04 -6.12
N TYR A 38 10.79 -0.81 -5.88
CA TYR A 38 10.36 -1.22 -4.53
C TYR A 38 10.67 -2.69 -4.16
N ASN A 39 11.35 -3.42 -5.06
CA ASN A 39 11.75 -4.82 -4.88
C ASN A 39 10.62 -5.69 -4.28
N PHE A 40 10.95 -6.71 -3.49
CA PHE A 40 9.96 -7.53 -2.75
C PHE A 40 9.22 -6.77 -1.65
N ALA A 41 9.81 -5.67 -1.13
CA ALA A 41 9.27 -4.93 0.00
C ALA A 41 7.94 -4.23 -0.34
N GLY A 42 7.80 -3.71 -1.57
CA GLY A 42 6.54 -3.12 -2.04
C GLY A 42 5.39 -4.14 -2.11
N ILE A 43 5.67 -5.35 -2.59
CA ILE A 43 4.66 -6.42 -2.67
C ILE A 43 4.24 -6.88 -1.28
N LEU A 44 5.21 -7.03 -0.37
CA LEU A 44 4.94 -7.37 1.01
C LEU A 44 4.08 -6.30 1.71
N LEU A 45 4.31 -5.02 1.40
CA LEU A 45 3.52 -3.93 1.92
C LEU A 45 2.06 -3.98 1.43
N ILE A 46 1.83 -4.23 0.13
CA ILE A 46 0.48 -4.39 -0.43
C ILE A 46 -0.24 -5.56 0.25
N ALA A 47 0.46 -6.69 0.41
CA ALA A 47 -0.09 -7.87 1.10
C ALA A 47 -0.44 -7.57 2.56
N ALA A 48 0.44 -6.86 3.29
CA ALA A 48 0.20 -6.44 4.66
C ALA A 48 -1.00 -5.49 4.77
N PHE A 49 -1.15 -4.54 3.84
CA PHE A 49 -2.30 -3.65 3.79
C PHE A 49 -3.61 -4.39 3.52
N TYR A 50 -3.58 -5.41 2.68
CA TYR A 50 -4.74 -6.24 2.41
C TYR A 50 -5.14 -7.07 3.63
N LEU A 51 -4.17 -7.71 4.30
CA LEU A 51 -4.42 -8.60 5.44
C LEU A 51 -4.81 -7.84 6.71
N PHE A 52 -4.14 -6.72 7.00
CA PHE A 52 -4.32 -5.94 8.22
C PHE A 52 -5.28 -4.75 8.06
N ARG A 53 -6.04 -4.69 6.97
CA ARG A 53 -6.99 -3.59 6.68
C ARG A 53 -7.96 -3.31 7.84
N GLY A 54 -8.31 -4.32 8.62
CA GLY A 54 -9.21 -4.20 9.77
C GLY A 54 -8.55 -3.72 11.07
N ASN A 55 -7.21 -3.82 11.19
CA ASN A 55 -6.48 -3.46 12.40
C ASN A 55 -5.40 -2.40 12.12
N LYS A 56 -5.73 -1.15 12.45
CA LYS A 56 -4.87 0.01 12.23
C LYS A 56 -3.50 -0.13 12.92
N ALA A 57 -3.42 -0.78 14.08
CA ALA A 57 -2.15 -0.95 14.80
C ALA A 57 -1.17 -1.86 14.03
N LEU A 58 -1.66 -3.00 13.53
CA LEU A 58 -0.87 -3.93 12.72
C LEU A 58 -0.42 -3.29 11.39
N LEU A 59 -1.26 -2.44 10.79
CA LEU A 59 -0.92 -1.68 9.59
C LEU A 59 0.23 -0.70 9.84
N THR A 60 0.19 0.06 10.95
CA THR A 60 1.28 0.97 11.36
C THR A 60 2.57 0.21 11.61
N VAL A 61 2.50 -0.92 12.32
CA VAL A 61 3.68 -1.76 12.58
C VAL A 61 4.27 -2.30 11.27
N SER A 62 3.43 -2.77 10.34
CA SER A 62 3.89 -3.26 9.03
C SER A 62 4.59 -2.17 8.23
N LEU A 63 4.04 -0.94 8.22
CA LEU A 63 4.66 0.22 7.59
C LEU A 63 6.01 0.57 8.23
N LEU A 64 6.08 0.54 9.55
CA LEU A 64 7.29 0.87 10.30
C LEU A 64 8.39 -0.17 10.06
N ILE A 65 8.04 -1.45 10.01
CA ILE A 65 8.99 -2.53 9.68
C ILE A 65 9.53 -2.36 8.26
N VAL A 66 8.65 -2.14 7.28
CA VAL A 66 9.08 -2.03 5.87
C VAL A 66 9.87 -0.74 5.63
N PHE A 67 9.33 0.41 5.98
CA PHE A 67 9.98 1.70 5.67
C PHE A 67 11.06 2.09 6.66
N GLY A 68 10.92 1.74 7.94
CA GLY A 68 11.93 2.00 8.97
C GLY A 68 13.07 0.96 8.95
N GLY A 69 12.77 -0.30 8.64
CA GLY A 69 13.76 -1.38 8.64
C GLY A 69 14.48 -1.60 7.31
N ILE A 70 13.75 -1.64 6.18
CA ILE A 70 14.34 -2.00 4.88
C ILE A 70 14.90 -0.76 4.15
N TYR A 71 14.13 0.33 4.12
CA TYR A 71 14.52 1.55 3.39
C TYR A 71 15.25 2.58 4.25
N GLY A 72 14.86 2.72 5.52
CA GLY A 72 15.46 3.66 6.46
C GLY A 72 15.33 5.14 6.03
N GLY A 73 15.91 6.02 6.85
CA GLY A 73 16.00 7.46 6.57
C GLY A 73 14.65 8.16 6.48
N ILE A 74 14.48 9.01 5.46
CA ILE A 74 13.28 9.83 5.24
C ILE A 74 12.05 8.95 4.96
N SER A 75 12.24 7.70 4.54
CA SER A 75 11.16 6.76 4.25
C SER A 75 10.27 6.50 5.47
N ILE A 76 10.76 6.69 6.70
CA ILE A 76 9.95 6.53 7.91
C ILE A 76 8.79 7.53 8.00
N LEU A 77 8.87 8.68 7.30
CA LEU A 77 7.76 9.62 7.18
C LEU A 77 6.53 8.98 6.52
N ALA A 78 6.68 7.90 5.77
CA ALA A 78 5.55 7.13 5.25
C ALA A 78 4.61 6.65 6.37
N ALA A 79 5.13 6.42 7.59
CA ALA A 79 4.30 6.07 8.74
C ALA A 79 3.32 7.19 9.14
N LEU A 80 3.61 8.46 8.79
CA LEU A 80 2.73 9.60 9.05
C LEU A 80 1.40 9.48 8.28
N SER A 81 1.38 8.76 7.15
CA SER A 81 0.16 8.46 6.41
C SER A 81 -0.89 7.74 7.27
N MET A 82 -0.47 7.00 8.30
CA MET A 82 -1.37 6.32 9.23
C MET A 82 -2.27 7.25 10.00
N ILE A 83 -1.85 8.49 10.25
CA ILE A 83 -2.69 9.49 10.90
C ILE A 83 -3.91 9.76 10.01
N PHE A 84 -3.68 10.04 8.72
CA PHE A 84 -4.75 10.29 7.76
C PHE A 84 -5.63 9.06 7.52
N ILE A 85 -5.02 7.86 7.43
CA ILE A 85 -5.76 6.60 7.30
C ILE A 85 -6.63 6.35 8.54
N SER A 86 -6.14 6.67 9.74
CA SER A 86 -6.90 6.49 10.97
C SER A 86 -8.09 7.44 11.08
N LEU A 87 -7.94 8.68 10.58
CA LEU A 87 -9.00 9.68 10.52
C LEU A 87 -10.02 9.43 9.38
N TYR A 88 -9.77 8.43 8.52
CA TYR A 88 -10.67 8.14 7.41
C TYR A 88 -11.98 7.48 7.87
N ASN A 89 -13.09 8.12 7.53
CA ASN A 89 -14.45 7.69 7.93
C ASN A 89 -15.05 6.58 7.04
N GLY A 90 -14.28 5.99 6.12
CA GLY A 90 -14.73 4.90 5.25
C GLY A 90 -15.61 5.33 4.06
N LYS A 91 -16.04 6.60 4.01
CA LYS A 91 -16.86 7.15 2.92
C LYS A 91 -15.98 7.77 1.84
N LYS A 92 -16.33 7.56 0.56
CA LYS A 92 -15.69 8.22 -0.58
C LYS A 92 -15.80 9.74 -0.39
N GLY A 93 -14.67 10.45 -0.46
CA GLY A 93 -14.64 11.91 -0.44
C GLY A 93 -15.25 12.56 -1.69
N LYS A 94 -15.21 13.90 -1.76
CA LYS A 94 -15.69 14.65 -2.92
C LYS A 94 -14.94 14.25 -4.19
N ASP A 95 -15.66 14.05 -5.28
CA ASP A 95 -15.09 13.54 -6.54
C ASP A 95 -14.35 14.66 -7.30
N ILE A 96 -13.14 14.99 -6.84
CA ILE A 96 -12.25 15.98 -7.45
C ILE A 96 -11.26 15.36 -8.44
N LYS A 97 -11.69 14.31 -9.17
CA LYS A 97 -10.84 13.54 -10.10
C LYS A 97 -10.03 14.41 -11.06
N TYR A 98 -10.63 15.44 -11.65
CA TYR A 98 -9.96 16.30 -12.64
C TYR A 98 -8.80 17.10 -12.04
N PHE A 99 -8.88 17.48 -10.77
CA PHE A 99 -7.78 18.12 -10.06
C PHE A 99 -6.57 17.18 -10.00
N PHE A 100 -6.77 15.93 -9.59
CA PHE A 100 -5.68 14.94 -9.52
C PHE A 100 -5.12 14.57 -10.91
N TYR A 101 -5.98 14.47 -11.92
CA TYR A 101 -5.54 14.18 -13.30
C TYR A 101 -4.66 15.28 -13.89
N ILE A 102 -4.89 16.54 -13.54
CA ILE A 102 -4.06 17.66 -13.99
C ILE A 102 -2.84 17.83 -13.09
N PHE A 103 -3.01 17.66 -11.78
CA PHE A 103 -1.92 17.80 -10.81
C PHE A 103 -0.78 16.81 -11.09
N TYR A 104 -1.10 15.57 -11.48
CA TYR A 104 -0.09 14.55 -11.75
C TYR A 104 0.93 14.93 -12.85
N PRO A 105 0.53 15.24 -14.10
CA PRO A 105 1.47 15.68 -15.12
C PRO A 105 2.08 17.05 -14.79
N ALA A 106 1.33 17.95 -14.13
CA ALA A 106 1.81 19.30 -13.84
C ALA A 106 3.02 19.30 -12.89
N HIS A 107 3.01 18.55 -11.79
CA HIS A 107 4.15 18.53 -10.87
C HIS A 107 5.40 17.88 -11.48
N LEU A 108 5.23 16.86 -12.34
CA LEU A 108 6.34 16.28 -13.10
C LEU A 108 6.96 17.29 -14.06
N LEU A 109 6.13 18.08 -14.76
CA LEU A 109 6.62 19.17 -15.62
C LEU A 109 7.37 20.24 -14.80
N ILE A 110 6.86 20.60 -13.62
CA ILE A 110 7.54 21.57 -12.74
C ILE A 110 8.90 21.02 -12.30
N LEU A 111 9.00 19.76 -11.88
CA LEU A 111 10.27 19.14 -11.51
C LEU A 111 11.25 19.08 -12.68
N PHE A 112 10.75 18.78 -13.89
CA PHE A 112 11.56 18.79 -15.10
C PHE A 112 12.10 20.19 -15.43
N ILE A 113 11.26 21.22 -15.31
CA ILE A 113 11.66 22.61 -15.52
C ILE A 113 12.70 23.04 -14.49
N VAL A 114 12.50 22.73 -13.20
CA VAL A 114 13.47 23.04 -12.15
C VAL A 114 14.81 22.36 -12.40
N HIS A 115 14.80 21.09 -12.83
CA HIS A 115 16.01 20.36 -13.20
C HIS A 115 16.72 20.95 -14.44
N LEU A 116 16.01 21.65 -15.33
CA LEU A 116 16.64 22.30 -16.48
C LEU A 116 17.39 23.59 -16.10
N PHE A 117 16.93 24.29 -15.05
CA PHE A 117 17.47 25.58 -14.61
C PHE A 117 18.51 25.49 -13.49
N VAL A 118 18.60 24.35 -12.80
CA VAL A 118 19.62 24.04 -11.78
C VAL A 118 20.72 23.20 -12.41
#